data_AF-A0A7G8EK51-F1
#
_entry.id   AF-A0A7G8EK51-F1
#
_cell.length_a   1.000
_cell.length_b   1.000
_cell.length_c   1.000
_cell.angle_alpha   90.00
_cell.angle_beta   90.00
_cell.angle_gamma   90.00
#
_symmetry.space_group_name_H-M   'P 1'
#
loop_
_entity.id
_entity.type
_entity.pdbx_description
1 polymer ?
#
loop_
_entity_poly.entity_id
_entity_poly.type
_entity_poly.pdbx_seq_one_letter_code
_entity_poly.pdbx_strand_id
1 'polypeptide(L)'
;MDSHTVRFLLRPCWLGWILLAATPRGVLAIALGDGPELLAQDLLQHHPGAEAVTDDPLLEAWLAGVLATTEALAAEAVPPLPPLDLRGTPFRRRVWQELGLIPTGSTVSYAELARRLGAPQAVRAVAQACGANPIALAIPCHRVIGSDGSLRGYRWGLARKRALLACEAGRNDPEQPGGTTHLSKAAWPADRAEATVADQAMSQVSAMVRFGHQSNEPARSPAQDT
;
A
#
# COMPACT_ATOMS: atom_id res chain seq x y z
N MET A 1 23.59 -0.41 -13.67
CA MET A 1 22.28 -0.80 -13.09
C MET A 1 21.97 0.25 -12.06
N ASP A 2 20.98 1.09 -12.31
CA ASP A 2 20.64 2.19 -11.43
C ASP A 2 20.25 1.69 -10.04
N SER A 3 21.17 1.83 -9.08
CA SER A 3 20.92 1.63 -7.66
C SER A 3 20.12 2.81 -7.13
N HIS A 4 18.87 2.93 -7.56
CA HIS A 4 17.95 3.90 -6.96
C HIS A 4 17.45 3.34 -5.64
N THR A 5 17.98 3.89 -4.54
CA THR A 5 17.56 3.55 -3.17
C THR A 5 16.05 3.69 -3.02
N VAL A 6 15.41 2.64 -2.53
CA VAL A 6 13.98 2.67 -2.16
C VAL A 6 13.88 3.37 -0.81
N ARG A 7 13.08 4.43 -0.70
CA ARG A 7 12.76 5.08 0.58
C ARG A 7 11.37 4.68 1.00
N PHE A 8 11.13 4.48 2.29
CA PHE A 8 9.79 4.19 2.78
C PHE A 8 9.50 4.81 4.15
N LEU A 9 8.22 5.09 4.38
CA LEU A 9 7.70 5.46 5.69
C LEU A 9 6.51 4.58 6.07
N LEU A 10 6.23 4.53 7.36
CA LEU A 10 5.10 3.81 7.94
C LEU A 10 4.32 4.76 8.83
N ARG A 11 3.00 4.63 8.78
CA ARG A 11 2.09 5.38 9.64
C ARG A 11 0.88 4.52 10.06
N PRO A 12 0.32 4.75 11.25
CA PRO A 12 -0.99 4.21 11.58
C PRO A 12 -2.08 4.88 10.73
N CYS A 13 -3.21 4.23 10.52
CA CYS A 13 -4.41 4.79 9.89
C CYS A 13 -5.65 3.99 10.31
N TRP A 14 -6.84 4.41 9.89
CA TRP A 14 -8.10 3.72 10.25
C TRP A 14 -8.23 2.29 9.67
N LEU A 15 -7.27 1.86 8.84
CA LEU A 15 -7.16 0.50 8.29
C LEU A 15 -6.05 -0.32 8.97
N GLY A 16 -5.49 0.14 10.10
CA GLY A 16 -4.34 -0.46 10.78
C GLY A 16 -3.06 0.35 10.52
N TRP A 17 -2.06 -0.26 9.92
CA TRP A 17 -0.83 0.40 9.49
C TRP A 17 -0.77 0.51 7.98
N ILE A 18 -0.20 1.61 7.48
CA ILE A 18 0.08 1.85 6.08
C ILE A 18 1.58 2.10 5.89
N LEU A 19 2.16 1.42 4.89
CA LEU A 19 3.51 1.64 4.41
C LEU A 19 3.42 2.28 3.02
N LEU A 20 4.23 3.31 2.77
CA LEU A 20 4.47 3.85 1.44
C LEU A 20 5.96 3.75 1.13
N ALA A 21 6.30 3.06 0.05
CA ALA A 21 7.65 2.94 -0.47
C ALA A 21 7.77 3.56 -1.87
N ALA A 22 8.84 4.29 -2.12
CA ALA A 22 9.06 5.03 -3.34
C ALA A 22 10.51 4.92 -3.85
N THR A 23 10.66 5.13 -5.15
CA THR A 23 11.94 5.41 -5.81
C THR A 23 11.91 6.84 -6.37
N PRO A 24 13.01 7.37 -6.93
CA PRO A 24 13.01 8.65 -7.61
C PRO A 24 12.00 8.74 -8.77
N ARG A 25 11.50 7.61 -9.30
CA ARG A 25 10.48 7.60 -10.35
C ARG A 25 9.05 7.73 -9.83
N GLY A 26 8.83 7.52 -8.53
CA GLY A 26 7.51 7.50 -7.92
C GLY A 26 7.28 6.37 -6.93
N VAL A 27 6.03 6.24 -6.51
CA VAL A 27 5.57 5.22 -5.56
C VAL A 27 5.69 3.84 -6.16
N LEU A 28 6.44 2.98 -5.48
CA LEU A 28 6.70 1.59 -5.83
C LEU A 28 5.69 0.65 -5.18
N ALA A 29 5.35 0.93 -3.92
CA ALA A 29 4.42 0.11 -3.15
C ALA A 29 3.65 0.94 -2.11
N ILE A 30 2.39 0.57 -1.91
CA ILE A 30 1.59 0.98 -0.76
C ILE A 30 0.95 -0.28 -0.19
N ALA A 31 1.19 -0.55 1.09
CA ALA A 31 0.73 -1.76 1.74
C ALA A 31 0.00 -1.44 3.05
N LEU A 32 -0.99 -2.27 3.38
CA LEU A 32 -1.76 -2.19 4.62
C LEU A 32 -1.47 -3.41 5.50
N GLY A 33 -1.38 -3.25 6.80
CA GLY A 33 -1.05 -4.35 7.72
C GLY A 33 -1.50 -4.09 9.13
N ASP A 34 -1.36 -5.09 9.99
CA ASP A 34 -1.75 -4.99 11.42
C ASP A 34 -0.61 -4.44 12.29
N GLY A 35 0.62 -4.36 11.77
CA GLY A 35 1.78 -3.82 12.49
C GLY A 35 2.88 -3.36 11.55
N PRO A 36 3.70 -2.38 11.98
CA PRO A 36 4.72 -1.77 11.14
C PRO A 36 5.89 -2.69 10.85
N GLU A 37 6.25 -3.59 11.76
CA GLU A 37 7.37 -4.52 11.62
C GLU A 37 7.11 -5.53 10.50
N LEU A 38 5.89 -6.07 10.42
CA LEU A 38 5.50 -7.03 9.38
C LEU A 38 5.53 -6.38 7.98
N LEU A 39 5.07 -5.13 7.89
CA LEU A 39 5.09 -4.37 6.64
C LEU A 39 6.52 -4.06 6.21
N ALA A 40 7.37 -3.61 7.14
CA ALA A 40 8.77 -3.35 6.87
C ALA A 40 9.49 -4.64 6.44
N GLN A 41 9.25 -5.76 7.12
CA GLN A 41 9.85 -7.04 6.81
C GLN A 41 9.47 -7.51 5.39
N ASP A 42 8.19 -7.45 5.01
CA ASP A 42 7.73 -7.79 3.65
C ASP A 42 8.41 -6.91 2.60
N LEU A 43 8.52 -5.60 2.84
CA LEU A 43 9.22 -4.69 1.92
C LEU A 43 10.69 -5.08 1.77
N LEU A 44 11.39 -5.30 2.88
CA LEU A 44 12.84 -5.57 2.90
C LEU A 44 13.19 -6.93 2.29
N GLN A 45 12.29 -7.92 2.36
CA GLN A 45 12.48 -9.19 1.66
C GLN A 45 12.57 -9.02 0.15
N HIS A 46 11.82 -8.07 -0.42
CA HIS A 46 11.78 -7.80 -1.86
C HIS A 46 12.75 -6.67 -2.27
N HIS A 47 13.08 -5.79 -1.34
CA HIS A 47 13.95 -4.63 -1.52
C HIS A 47 14.95 -4.52 -0.35
N PRO A 48 16.00 -5.36 -0.31
CA PRO A 48 16.92 -5.41 0.83
C PRO A 48 17.61 -4.08 1.15
N GLY A 49 17.85 -3.22 0.15
CA GLY A 49 18.43 -1.88 0.30
C GLY A 49 17.42 -0.76 0.53
N ALA A 50 16.19 -1.06 0.96
CA ALA A 50 15.21 -0.03 1.27
C ALA A 50 15.55 0.69 2.58
N GLU A 51 15.45 2.01 2.59
CA GLU A 51 15.77 2.88 3.70
C GLU A 51 14.50 3.45 4.33
N ALA A 52 14.36 3.24 5.64
CA ALA A 52 13.30 3.84 6.43
C ALA A 52 13.57 5.34 6.64
N VAL A 53 12.59 6.20 6.36
CA VAL A 53 12.69 7.65 6.54
C VAL A 53 11.65 8.15 7.53
N THR A 54 12.08 8.92 8.54
CA THR A 54 11.18 9.44 9.59
C THR A 54 10.54 10.77 9.19
N ASP A 55 11.30 11.63 8.52
CA ASP A 55 10.87 12.96 8.08
C ASP A 55 11.14 13.12 6.57
N ASP A 56 10.10 12.90 5.78
CA ASP A 56 10.12 13.08 4.33
C ASP A 56 8.82 13.77 3.87
N PRO A 57 8.83 15.10 3.71
CA PRO A 57 7.63 15.86 3.36
C PRO A 57 6.95 15.41 2.06
N LEU A 58 7.72 14.86 1.11
CA LEU A 58 7.16 14.40 -0.16
C LEU A 58 6.38 13.09 0.02
N LEU A 59 6.96 12.12 0.72
CA LEU A 59 6.29 10.84 0.99
C LEU A 59 5.07 11.03 1.90
N GLU A 60 5.14 11.98 2.85
CA GLU A 60 4.00 12.35 3.70
C GLU A 60 2.86 12.95 2.89
N ALA A 61 3.17 13.90 2.00
CA ALA A 61 2.17 14.49 1.10
C ALA A 61 1.52 13.44 0.19
N TRP A 62 2.31 12.50 -0.34
CA TRP A 62 1.81 11.39 -1.14
C TRP A 62 0.92 10.45 -0.35
N LEU A 63 1.32 10.09 0.88
CA LEU A 63 0.52 9.24 1.74
C LEU A 63 -0.82 9.89 2.09
N ALA A 64 -0.80 11.17 2.47
CA ALA A 64 -2.00 11.94 2.76
C ALA A 64 -2.94 12.02 1.54
N GLY A 65 -2.40 12.30 0.35
CA GLY A 65 -3.16 12.32 -0.90
C GLY A 65 -3.82 10.98 -1.23
N VAL A 66 -3.10 9.87 -1.01
CA VAL A 66 -3.63 8.52 -1.22
C VAL A 66 -4.75 8.19 -0.24
N LEU A 67 -4.58 8.51 1.05
CA LEU A 67 -5.62 8.28 2.05
C LEU A 67 -6.91 9.05 1.74
N ALA A 68 -6.78 10.32 1.31
CA ALA A 68 -7.91 11.16 0.92
C ALA A 68 -8.75 10.57 -0.21
N THR A 69 -8.17 9.74 -1.10
CA THR A 69 -8.92 9.09 -2.19
C THR A 69 -9.99 8.11 -1.70
N THR A 70 -9.85 7.60 -0.48
CA THR A 70 -10.82 6.66 0.13
C THR A 70 -12.04 7.37 0.73
N GLU A 71 -11.96 8.69 0.90
CA GLU A 71 -12.97 9.50 1.58
C GLU A 71 -13.72 10.44 0.62
N ALA A 72 -13.22 10.55 -0.62
CA ALA A 72 -13.68 11.47 -1.65
C ALA A 72 -15.02 11.09 -2.28
N LEU A 73 -16.05 10.86 -1.45
CA LEU A 73 -17.44 10.99 -1.89
C LEU A 73 -17.83 12.48 -2.10
N ALA A 74 -17.08 13.42 -1.53
CA ALA A 74 -17.50 14.83 -1.44
C ALA A 74 -16.36 15.88 -1.43
N ALA A 75 -15.13 15.57 -1.86
CA ALA A 75 -14.06 16.56 -1.87
C ALA A 75 -13.99 17.31 -3.20
N GLU A 76 -14.13 18.63 -3.17
CA GLU A 76 -14.04 19.53 -4.34
C GLU A 76 -12.64 19.55 -5.00
N ALA A 77 -11.62 18.96 -4.36
CA ALA A 77 -10.33 18.67 -4.97
C ALA A 77 -9.65 17.48 -4.27
N VAL A 78 -9.56 16.33 -4.94
CA VAL A 78 -8.65 15.25 -4.54
C VAL A 78 -7.24 15.64 -4.99
N PRO A 79 -6.22 15.64 -4.11
CA PRO A 79 -4.85 15.87 -4.52
C PRO A 79 -4.45 14.92 -5.65
N PRO A 80 -3.67 15.37 -6.65
CA PRO A 80 -3.23 14.48 -7.71
C PRO A 80 -2.46 13.30 -7.09
N LEU A 81 -2.81 12.08 -7.52
CA LEU A 81 -2.09 10.88 -7.11
C LEU A 81 -0.59 11.02 -7.48
N PRO A 82 0.30 10.48 -6.65
CA PRO A 82 1.72 10.52 -6.95
C PRO A 82 2.06 9.77 -8.24
N PRO A 83 3.19 10.09 -8.89
CA PRO A 83 3.76 9.24 -9.93
C PRO A 83 3.92 7.80 -9.42
N LEU A 84 3.59 6.81 -10.25
CA LEU A 84 3.65 5.39 -9.89
C LEU A 84 4.78 4.67 -10.66
N ASP A 85 5.71 4.04 -9.95
CA ASP A 85 6.75 3.15 -10.52
C ASP A 85 6.19 1.72 -10.64
N LEU A 86 5.21 1.53 -11.52
CA LEU A 86 4.50 0.24 -11.68
C LEU A 86 5.38 -0.84 -12.33
N ARG A 87 5.83 -1.79 -11.51
CA ARG A 87 6.59 -2.97 -11.96
C ARG A 87 5.67 -4.18 -12.08
N GLY A 88 5.58 -4.75 -13.28
CA GLY A 88 4.72 -5.90 -13.56
C GLY A 88 4.73 -6.30 -15.03
N THR A 89 4.04 -7.38 -15.38
CA THR A 89 3.85 -7.75 -16.79
C THR A 89 2.99 -6.71 -17.51
N PRO A 90 3.08 -6.60 -18.85
CA PRO A 90 2.21 -5.70 -19.62
C PRO A 90 0.72 -5.90 -19.30
N PHE A 91 0.29 -7.16 -19.14
CA PHE A 91 -1.08 -7.49 -18.77
C PHE A 91 -1.46 -6.95 -17.38
N ARG A 92 -0.60 -7.14 -16.36
CA ARG A 92 -0.85 -6.61 -15.01
C ARG A 92 -0.96 -5.09 -15.01
N ARG A 93 -0.03 -4.40 -15.68
CA ARG A 93 -0.07 -2.93 -15.78
C ARG A 93 -1.36 -2.44 -16.43
N ARG A 94 -1.83 -3.12 -17.49
CA ARG A 94 -3.10 -2.77 -18.15
C ARG A 94 -4.31 -2.98 -17.22
N VAL A 95 -4.32 -4.08 -16.46
CA VAL A 95 -5.37 -4.30 -15.44
C VAL A 95 -5.33 -3.18 -14.40
N TRP A 96 -4.15 -2.82 -13.88
CA TRP A 96 -4.02 -1.77 -12.86
C TRP A 96 -4.42 -0.39 -13.35
N GLN A 97 -4.14 -0.06 -14.62
CA GLN A 97 -4.63 1.16 -15.26
C GLN A 97 -6.15 1.18 -15.32
N GLU A 98 -6.77 0.08 -15.75
CA GLU A 98 -8.24 -0.04 -15.82
C GLU A 98 -8.89 0.03 -14.42
N LEU A 99 -8.24 -0.51 -13.39
CA LEU A 99 -8.68 -0.35 -12.00
C LEU A 99 -8.75 1.12 -11.59
N GLY A 100 -7.74 1.92 -11.98
CA GLY A 100 -7.68 3.36 -11.69
C GLY A 100 -8.84 4.16 -12.29
N LEU A 101 -9.56 3.61 -13.29
CA LEU A 101 -10.72 4.24 -13.91
C LEU A 101 -12.03 3.96 -13.17
N ILE A 102 -12.05 3.06 -12.19
CA ILE A 102 -13.27 2.73 -11.44
C ILE A 102 -13.55 3.86 -10.43
N PRO A 103 -14.69 4.58 -10.53
CA PRO A 103 -14.97 5.70 -9.64
C PRO A 103 -15.14 5.27 -8.18
N THR A 104 -14.82 6.19 -7.25
CA THR A 104 -15.13 6.02 -5.82
C THR A 104 -16.62 5.76 -5.60
N GLY A 105 -16.95 4.82 -4.72
CA GLY A 105 -18.34 4.45 -4.42
C GLY A 105 -18.98 3.52 -5.46
N SER A 106 -18.27 3.20 -6.54
CA SER A 106 -18.71 2.24 -7.56
C SER A 106 -17.94 0.94 -7.46
N THR A 107 -18.56 -0.16 -7.90
CA THR A 107 -17.91 -1.47 -8.01
C THR A 107 -18.11 -2.09 -9.39
N VAL A 108 -17.20 -2.97 -9.77
CA VAL A 108 -17.29 -3.77 -11.00
C VAL A 108 -17.02 -5.24 -10.67
N SER A 109 -17.53 -6.16 -11.50
CA SER A 109 -17.17 -7.57 -11.34
C SER A 109 -15.85 -7.90 -12.04
N TYR A 110 -15.17 -8.98 -11.64
CA TYR A 110 -13.99 -9.47 -12.38
C TYR A 110 -14.31 -9.80 -13.85
N ALA A 111 -15.51 -10.29 -14.13
CA ALA A 111 -15.97 -10.59 -15.49
C ALA A 111 -16.15 -9.31 -16.32
N GLU A 112 -16.75 -8.29 -15.71
CA GLU A 112 -16.90 -6.97 -16.33
C GLU A 112 -15.54 -6.32 -16.60
N LEU A 113 -14.62 -6.38 -15.64
CA LEU A 113 -13.26 -5.87 -15.81
C LEU A 113 -12.51 -6.60 -16.95
N ALA A 114 -12.67 -7.92 -17.05
CA ALA A 114 -12.10 -8.71 -18.16
C ALA A 114 -12.69 -8.29 -19.52
N ARG A 115 -13.98 -7.97 -19.58
CA ARG A 115 -14.65 -7.45 -20.78
C ARG A 115 -14.11 -6.08 -21.19
N ARG A 116 -13.93 -5.15 -20.25
CA ARG A 116 -13.35 -3.81 -20.51
C ARG A 116 -11.93 -3.90 -21.07
N LEU A 117 -11.17 -4.89 -20.62
CA LEU A 117 -9.82 -5.18 -21.13
C LEU A 117 -9.80 -5.88 -22.50
N GLY A 118 -10.96 -6.15 -23.11
CA GLY A 118 -11.07 -6.89 -24.36
C GLY A 118 -10.69 -8.37 -24.25
N ALA A 119 -10.69 -8.92 -23.04
CA ALA A 119 -10.27 -10.29 -22.74
C ALA A 119 -11.32 -11.02 -21.89
N PRO A 120 -12.57 -11.21 -22.37
CA PRO A 120 -13.70 -11.71 -21.57
C PRO A 120 -13.47 -13.12 -20.98
N GLN A 121 -12.61 -13.93 -21.61
CA GLN A 121 -12.26 -15.27 -21.12
C GLN A 121 -11.17 -15.25 -20.03
N ALA A 122 -10.52 -14.10 -19.78
CA ALA A 122 -9.36 -13.97 -18.89
C ALA A 122 -9.74 -13.62 -17.44
N VAL A 123 -10.95 -13.95 -16.98
CA VAL A 123 -11.46 -13.57 -15.64
C VAL A 123 -10.53 -13.96 -14.50
N ARG A 124 -10.00 -15.20 -14.53
CA ARG A 124 -9.03 -15.65 -13.51
C ARG A 124 -7.72 -14.86 -13.57
N ALA A 125 -7.19 -14.60 -14.76
CA ALA A 125 -5.96 -13.83 -14.92
C ALA A 125 -6.13 -12.39 -14.42
N VAL A 126 -7.28 -11.77 -14.69
CA VAL A 126 -7.66 -10.47 -14.15
C VAL A 126 -7.72 -10.50 -12.63
N ALA A 127 -8.38 -11.50 -12.03
CA ALA A 127 -8.44 -11.64 -10.58
C ALA A 127 -7.05 -11.78 -9.94
N GLN A 128 -6.14 -12.54 -10.56
CA GLN A 128 -4.75 -12.66 -10.13
C GLN A 128 -3.98 -11.34 -10.27
N ALA A 129 -4.21 -10.58 -11.35
CA ALA A 129 -3.61 -9.27 -11.53
C ALA A 129 -4.11 -8.24 -10.49
N CYS A 130 -5.40 -8.29 -10.12
CA CYS A 130 -5.95 -7.49 -9.02
C CYS A 130 -5.27 -7.85 -7.68
N GLY A 131 -5.10 -9.15 -7.39
CA GLY A 131 -4.41 -9.61 -6.17
C GLY A 131 -2.92 -9.26 -6.13
N ALA A 132 -2.28 -9.14 -7.30
CA ALA A 132 -0.88 -8.75 -7.43
C ALA A 132 -0.64 -7.24 -7.39
N ASN A 133 -1.67 -6.42 -7.16
CA ASN A 133 -1.53 -4.97 -7.04
C ASN A 133 -0.56 -4.61 -5.89
N PRO A 134 0.54 -3.86 -6.16
CA PRO A 134 1.46 -3.41 -5.12
C PRO A 134 1.06 -2.09 -4.46
N ILE A 135 0.06 -1.37 -4.98
CA ILE A 135 -0.29 -0.02 -4.54
C ILE A 135 -1.72 0.01 -4.01
N ALA A 136 -1.88 -0.29 -2.72
CA ALA A 136 -3.17 -0.18 -2.02
C ALA A 136 -3.75 1.24 -2.17
N LEU A 137 -5.08 1.32 -2.18
CA LEU A 137 -5.88 2.55 -2.24
C LEU A 137 -5.74 3.33 -3.57
N ALA A 138 -4.53 3.73 -3.96
CA ALA A 138 -4.29 4.49 -5.19
C ALA A 138 -4.60 3.68 -6.46
N ILE A 139 -4.36 2.37 -6.45
CA ILE A 139 -4.95 1.43 -7.42
C ILE A 139 -6.10 0.71 -6.70
N PRO A 140 -7.37 1.05 -6.98
CA PRO A 140 -8.50 0.68 -6.14
C PRO A 140 -9.02 -0.74 -6.41
N CYS A 141 -8.15 -1.75 -6.24
CA CYS A 141 -8.50 -3.16 -6.46
C CYS A 141 -9.59 -3.69 -5.50
N HIS A 142 -9.87 -2.99 -4.39
CA HIS A 142 -10.99 -3.28 -3.49
C HIS A 142 -12.36 -3.04 -4.15
N ARG A 143 -12.44 -2.24 -5.22
CA ARG A 143 -13.68 -1.97 -5.98
C ARG A 143 -14.09 -3.12 -6.92
N VAL A 144 -13.29 -4.18 -7.03
CA VAL A 144 -13.63 -5.36 -7.85
C VAL A 144 -14.20 -6.48 -7.01
N ILE A 145 -15.38 -6.97 -7.37
CA ILE A 145 -16.13 -7.99 -6.61
C ILE A 145 -16.56 -9.17 -7.50
N GLY A 146 -17.16 -10.20 -6.89
CA GLY A 146 -17.78 -11.29 -7.64
C GLY A 146 -19.00 -10.82 -8.44
N SER A 147 -19.32 -11.50 -9.55
CA SER A 147 -20.53 -11.22 -10.34
C SER A 147 -21.83 -11.46 -9.57
N ASP A 148 -21.76 -12.24 -8.50
CA ASP A 148 -22.82 -12.51 -7.52
C ASP A 148 -22.90 -11.45 -6.40
N GLY A 149 -22.08 -10.39 -6.47
CA GLY A 149 -21.97 -9.37 -5.42
C GLY A 149 -21.09 -9.77 -4.24
N SER A 150 -20.51 -10.98 -4.22
CA SER A 150 -19.67 -11.45 -3.12
C SER A 150 -18.33 -10.72 -3.06
N LEU A 151 -17.86 -10.43 -1.84
CA LEU A 151 -16.49 -9.98 -1.62
C LEU A 151 -15.53 -11.16 -1.79
N ARG A 152 -14.69 -11.09 -2.82
CA ARG A 152 -13.59 -12.04 -3.05
C ARG A 152 -12.26 -11.42 -2.64
N GLY A 153 -11.22 -12.25 -2.66
CA GLY A 153 -9.88 -11.98 -2.15
C GLY A 153 -9.40 -10.53 -2.27
N TYR A 154 -8.71 -10.08 -1.22
CA TYR A 154 -8.03 -8.81 -1.14
C TYR A 154 -6.67 -9.04 -0.52
N ARG A 155 -5.61 -8.51 -1.11
CA ARG A 155 -4.22 -8.74 -0.67
C ARG A 155 -4.04 -8.44 0.82
N TRP A 156 -4.74 -7.42 1.32
CA TRP A 156 -4.64 -6.96 2.71
C TRP A 156 -5.83 -7.38 3.60
N GLY A 157 -6.61 -8.38 3.16
CA GLY A 157 -7.68 -9.00 3.95
C GLY A 157 -9.10 -8.48 3.66
N LEU A 158 -10.08 -9.38 3.74
CA LEU A 158 -11.47 -9.07 3.38
C LEU A 158 -12.13 -8.01 4.29
N ALA A 159 -11.72 -7.94 5.56
CA ALA A 159 -12.22 -6.94 6.49
C ALA A 159 -11.89 -5.51 6.04
N ARG A 160 -10.64 -5.25 5.61
CA ARG A 160 -10.22 -3.96 5.02
C ARG A 160 -10.99 -3.62 3.74
N LYS A 161 -11.19 -4.60 2.86
CA LYS A 161 -11.99 -4.42 1.63
C LYS A 161 -13.43 -4.01 1.94
N ARG A 162 -14.06 -4.66 2.92
CA ARG A 162 -15.42 -4.32 3.37
C ARG A 162 -15.47 -2.90 3.95
N ALA A 163 -14.52 -2.56 4.82
CA ALA A 163 -14.43 -1.26 5.46
C ALA A 163 -14.25 -0.13 4.43
N LEU A 164 -13.38 -0.31 3.42
CA LEU A 164 -13.21 0.61 2.30
C LEU A 164 -14.49 0.81 1.51
N LEU A 165 -15.16 -0.28 1.10
CA LEU A 165 -16.42 -0.19 0.35
C LEU A 165 -17.55 0.46 1.16
N ALA A 166 -17.57 0.27 2.47
CA ALA A 166 -18.52 0.94 3.35
C ALA A 166 -18.25 2.45 3.45
N CYS A 167 -16.98 2.82 3.63
CA CYS A 167 -16.53 4.22 3.65
C CYS A 167 -16.88 4.94 2.34
N GLU A 168 -16.55 4.33 1.20
CA GLU A 168 -16.87 4.86 -0.13
C GLU A 168 -18.37 4.89 -0.45
N ALA A 169 -19.21 4.20 0.33
CA ALA A 169 -20.67 4.26 0.20
C ALA A 169 -21.32 5.26 1.17
N GLY A 170 -20.54 6.01 1.94
CA GLY A 170 -21.04 6.99 2.90
C GLY A 170 -21.67 6.36 4.14
N ARG A 171 -21.36 5.09 4.43
CA ARG A 171 -21.82 4.42 5.65
C ARG A 171 -20.91 4.81 6.80
N ASN A 172 -21.47 5.47 7.81
CA ASN A 172 -20.75 6.06 8.94
C ASN A 172 -20.18 5.06 9.98
N ASP A 173 -20.21 3.76 9.71
CA ASP A 173 -19.71 2.77 10.67
C ASP A 173 -19.05 1.59 9.94
N PRO A 174 -17.79 1.75 9.47
CA PRO A 174 -17.03 0.61 8.98
C PRO A 174 -16.63 -0.26 10.17
N GLU A 175 -17.13 -1.50 10.22
CA GLU A 175 -16.61 -2.55 11.10
C GLU A 175 -15.08 -2.61 10.94
N GLN A 176 -14.36 -2.14 11.96
CA GLN A 176 -12.94 -1.82 11.85
C GLN A 176 -12.08 -3.10 11.80
N PRO A 177 -11.18 -3.23 10.82
CA PRO A 177 -10.32 -4.39 10.70
C PRO A 177 -9.10 -4.31 11.64
N GLY A 178 -9.06 -5.14 12.68
CA GLY A 178 -7.84 -5.42 13.48
C GLY A 178 -7.83 -4.80 14.88
N GLY A 179 -7.26 -5.54 15.84
CA GLY A 179 -7.10 -5.12 17.23
C GLY A 179 -5.66 -4.67 17.52
N THR A 180 -5.54 -3.56 18.26
CA THR A 180 -4.33 -2.89 18.75
C THR A 180 -3.83 -1.72 17.89
N THR A 181 -4.06 -0.51 18.45
CA THR A 181 -3.80 0.85 17.92
C THR A 181 -4.89 1.37 16.99
N HIS A 182 -5.92 1.96 17.61
CA HIS A 182 -7.14 2.45 16.97
C HIS A 182 -7.00 3.93 16.63
N LEU A 183 -7.02 4.28 15.34
CA LEU A 183 -7.20 5.66 14.90
C LEU A 183 -8.56 5.83 14.25
N SER A 184 -9.34 6.76 14.78
CA SER A 184 -10.61 7.15 14.15
C SER A 184 -10.32 7.83 12.81
N LYS A 185 -11.26 7.72 11.86
CA LYS A 185 -11.17 8.35 10.53
C LYS A 185 -10.84 9.85 10.60
N ALA A 186 -11.23 10.54 11.66
CA ALA A 186 -11.01 11.98 11.86
C ALA A 186 -9.65 12.36 12.50
N ALA A 187 -8.86 11.38 12.98
CA ALA A 187 -7.64 11.65 13.75
C ALA A 187 -6.38 11.88 12.89
N TRP A 188 -6.45 11.63 11.58
CA TRP A 188 -5.28 11.61 10.69
C TRP A 188 -4.99 12.93 9.95
N PRO A 189 -3.79 13.54 10.06
CA PRO A 189 -2.86 13.56 11.18
C PRO A 189 -2.99 14.90 11.90
N ALA A 190 -3.85 14.98 12.93
CA ALA A 190 -4.01 16.19 13.73
C ALA A 190 -3.34 16.09 15.11
N ASP A 191 -2.99 14.89 15.58
CA ASP A 191 -2.51 14.67 16.95
C ASP A 191 -0.99 14.41 17.05
N ARG A 192 -0.32 15.12 17.96
CA ARG A 192 1.12 14.99 18.26
C ARG A 192 1.48 13.67 18.99
N ALA A 193 0.53 13.04 19.67
CA ALA A 193 0.77 11.76 20.35
C ALA A 193 1.05 10.63 19.35
N GLU A 194 0.42 10.68 18.18
CA GLU A 194 0.48 9.64 17.15
C GLU A 194 1.75 9.75 16.31
N ALA A 195 2.22 10.98 16.06
CA ALA A 195 3.55 11.22 15.52
C ALA A 195 4.63 10.53 16.39
N THR A 196 4.47 10.53 17.71
CA THR A 196 5.41 9.88 18.63
C THR A 196 5.40 8.35 18.50
N VAL A 197 4.22 7.72 18.32
CA VAL A 197 4.10 6.26 18.11
C VAL A 197 4.68 5.86 16.74
N ALA A 198 4.39 6.65 15.70
CA ALA A 198 4.96 6.45 14.38
C ALA A 198 6.48 6.60 14.40
N ASP A 199 7.01 7.62 15.08
CA ASP A 199 8.45 7.86 15.23
C ASP A 199 9.14 6.75 16.02
N GLN A 200 8.52 6.24 17.09
CA GLN A 200 9.04 5.11 17.86
C GLN A 200 9.07 3.83 17.02
N ALA A 201 7.98 3.50 16.31
CA ALA A 201 7.93 2.36 15.40
C ALA A 201 8.95 2.49 14.27
N MET A 202 9.09 3.68 13.69
CA MET A 202 10.07 3.97 12.65
C MET A 202 11.50 3.89 13.17
N SER A 203 11.76 4.27 14.43
CA SER A 203 13.06 4.11 15.07
C SER A 203 13.40 2.63 15.27
N GLN A 204 12.44 1.81 15.71
CA GLN A 204 12.60 0.36 15.85
C GLN A 204 12.82 -0.34 14.50
N VAL A 205 12.04 0.02 13.48
CA VAL A 205 12.23 -0.47 12.11
C VAL A 205 13.57 -0.02 11.54
N SER A 206 13.96 1.24 11.75
CA SER A 206 15.27 1.75 11.31
C SER A 206 16.42 1.00 11.98
N ALA A 207 16.30 0.68 13.27
CA ALA A 207 17.26 -0.16 13.97
C ALA A 207 17.33 -1.56 13.35
N MET A 208 16.18 -2.20 13.09
CA MET A 208 16.09 -3.50 12.42
C MET A 208 16.78 -3.50 11.04
N VAL A 209 16.54 -2.47 10.22
CA VAL A 209 17.17 -2.31 8.89
C VAL A 209 18.69 -2.20 9.01
N ARG A 210 19.19 -1.43 9.97
CA ARG A 210 20.64 -1.23 10.19
C ARG A 210 21.32 -2.50 10.70
N PHE A 211 20.71 -3.21 11.66
CA PHE A 211 21.28 -4.46 12.18
C PHE A 211 21.23 -5.61 11.16
N GLY A 212 20.21 -5.66 10.29
CA GLY A 212 20.14 -6.61 9.18
C GLY A 212 21.25 -6.41 8.14
N HIS A 213 21.63 -5.16 7.86
CA HIS A 213 22.74 -4.84 6.93
C HIS A 213 24.12 -5.19 7.49
N GLN A 214 24.35 -5.06 8.81
CA GLN A 214 25.64 -5.39 9.45
C GLN A 214 25.91 -6.90 9.53
N SER A 215 24.87 -7.73 9.42
CA SER A 215 24.99 -9.19 9.55
C SER A 215 25.44 -9.89 8.25
N ASN A 216 25.68 -9.14 7.17
CA ASN A 216 26.00 -9.69 5.85
C ASN A 216 27.36 -9.20 5.28
N GLU A 217 28.26 -8.69 6.13
CA GLU A 217 29.66 -8.55 5.73
C GLU A 217 30.28 -9.95 5.60
N PRO A 218 30.79 -10.35 4.42
CA PRO A 218 31.58 -11.58 4.34
C PRO A 218 32.79 -11.39 5.24
N ALA A 219 32.96 -12.31 6.19
CA ALA A 219 34.13 -12.37 7.04
C ALA A 219 35.38 -12.25 6.15
N ARG A 220 36.11 -11.13 6.26
CA ARG A 220 37.43 -11.00 5.65
C ARG A 220 38.29 -12.12 6.23
N SER A 221 38.58 -13.10 5.37
CA SER A 221 39.53 -14.15 5.69
C SER A 221 40.88 -13.50 6.01
N PRO A 222 41.51 -13.81 7.16
CA PRO A 222 42.86 -13.34 7.41
C PRO A 222 43.77 -14.03 6.40
N ALA A 223 44.41 -13.24 5.55
CA ALA A 223 45.48 -13.70 4.68
C ALA A 223 46.52 -14.43 5.54
N GLN A 224 46.74 -15.70 5.23
CA GLN A 224 47.85 -16.47 5.77
C GLN A 224 49.11 -16.14 4.95
N ASP A 225 50.18 -15.84 5.70
CA ASP A 225 51.54 -15.61 5.22
C ASP A 225 52.04 -16.70 4.25
N THR A 226 52.76 -16.24 3.22
CA THR A 226 53.98 -16.90 2.70
C THR A 226 54.97 -15.83 2.27
#